data_AF-A0A3G9GFL7-F1
#
_entry.id   AF-A0A3G9GFL7-F1
#
_cell.length_a   1.000
_cell.length_b   1.000
_cell.length_c   1.000
_cell.angle_alpha   90.00
_cell.angle_beta   90.00
_cell.angle_gamma   90.00
#
_symmetry.space_group_name_H-M   'P 1'
#
loop_
_entity.id
_entity.type
_entity.pdbx_description
1 polymer ?
#
loop_
_entity_poly.entity_id
_entity_poly.type
_entity_poly.pdbx_seq_one_letter_code
_entity_poly.pdbx_strand_id
1 'polypeptide(L)'
;MHRPQFCPPKEVVETAFAQMTHDIDWPEAIRATLLEQFDQGLVKGDTDWSAEEMEATLKTVDWQWPWFDEWAARFKEREDWPYMWADGCLDEDPPSAPSTLEEASEFLLVKQMRSLLKSKGITTLPTKRSEVEQLFRNTMNLEEAAEQIQKRLDDLLSDYRVEHHRQRCRLLVHTIQARTYILRRAMDYIALSEDSTQTRYMVLEFSGDDTLEEEIAQELGDQVWQQLPPLFPGDRTRIRLKRQNE
;
A
#
# COMPACT_ATOMS: atom_id res chain seq x y z
N MET A 1 -2.22 -25.68 16.64
CA MET A 1 -2.14 -25.88 15.18
C MET A 1 -0.79 -26.48 14.83
N HIS A 2 -0.74 -27.47 13.93
CA HIS A 2 0.53 -27.98 13.41
C HIS A 2 1.07 -26.96 12.38
N ARG A 3 2.25 -26.37 12.62
CA ARG A 3 2.87 -25.41 11.70
C ARG A 3 3.50 -26.18 10.52
N PRO A 4 3.15 -25.88 9.26
CA PRO A 4 3.74 -26.54 8.10
C PRO A 4 5.27 -26.37 8.07
N GLN A 5 6.00 -27.37 7.57
CA GLN A 5 7.48 -27.35 7.52
C GLN A 5 8.05 -26.18 6.70
N PHE A 6 7.32 -25.71 5.69
CA PHE A 6 7.70 -24.57 4.84
C PHE A 6 7.32 -23.21 5.44
N CYS A 7 6.57 -23.19 6.54
CA CYS A 7 6.25 -21.96 7.25
C CYS A 7 7.47 -21.52 8.10
N PRO A 8 7.86 -20.23 8.07
CA PRO A 8 8.93 -19.70 8.92
C PRO A 8 8.68 -20.00 10.42
N PRO A 9 9.72 -20.17 11.25
CA PRO A 9 9.56 -20.31 12.70
C PRO A 9 8.83 -19.10 13.29
N LYS A 10 8.13 -19.30 14.40
CA LYS A 10 7.32 -18.23 15.01
C LYS A 10 8.20 -17.04 15.42
N GLU A 11 9.40 -17.30 15.94
CA GLU A 11 10.33 -16.24 16.35
C GLU A 11 10.76 -15.37 15.16
N VAL A 12 10.84 -15.94 13.95
CA VAL A 12 11.15 -15.21 12.71
C VAL A 12 9.99 -14.30 12.31
N VAL A 13 8.76 -14.81 12.41
CA VAL A 13 7.54 -14.06 12.14
C VAL A 13 7.41 -12.88 13.10
N GLU A 14 7.58 -13.12 14.40
CA GLU A 14 7.53 -12.08 15.43
C GLU A 14 8.60 -11.00 15.21
N THR A 15 9.81 -11.41 14.84
CA THR A 15 10.90 -10.49 14.53
C THR A 15 10.60 -9.65 13.29
N ALA A 16 10.15 -10.26 12.18
CA ALA A 16 9.80 -9.55 10.96
C ALA A 16 8.66 -8.55 11.20
N PHE A 17 7.62 -8.98 11.91
CA PHE A 17 6.50 -8.13 12.28
C PHE A 17 6.97 -6.95 13.11
N ALA A 18 7.74 -7.19 14.18
CA ALA A 18 8.25 -6.11 15.03
C ALA A 18 9.12 -5.12 14.25
N GLN A 19 9.94 -5.60 13.31
CA GLN A 19 10.80 -4.77 12.46
C GLN A 19 9.98 -3.88 11.52
N MET A 20 9.07 -4.47 10.75
CA MET A 20 8.32 -3.75 9.72
C MET A 20 7.28 -2.79 10.29
N THR A 21 6.89 -3.01 11.55
CA THR A 21 5.83 -2.25 12.21
C THR A 21 6.35 -1.29 13.26
N HIS A 22 7.66 -1.19 13.42
CA HIS A 22 8.32 -0.37 14.45
C HIS A 22 7.86 1.09 14.43
N ASP A 23 7.74 1.67 13.24
CA ASP A 23 7.40 3.10 13.06
C ASP A 23 5.93 3.35 12.72
N ILE A 24 5.10 2.31 12.76
CA ILE A 24 3.67 2.46 12.49
C ILE A 24 3.00 2.88 13.79
N ASP A 25 2.34 4.02 13.76
CA ASP A 25 1.58 4.52 14.90
C ASP A 25 0.22 3.83 14.92
N TRP A 26 -0.02 3.03 15.95
CA TRP A 26 -1.30 2.40 16.23
C TRP A 26 -1.44 2.10 17.72
N PRO A 27 -2.66 1.83 18.21
CA PRO A 27 -2.85 1.41 19.60
C PRO A 27 -2.10 0.10 19.92
N GLU A 28 -1.25 0.10 20.95
CA GLU A 28 -0.50 -1.12 21.36
C GLU A 28 -1.44 -2.31 21.64
N ALA A 29 -2.68 -2.05 22.06
CA ALA A 29 -3.70 -3.05 22.33
C ALA A 29 -4.05 -3.93 21.12
N ILE A 30 -3.88 -3.43 19.88
CA ILE A 30 -4.21 -4.21 18.67
C ILE A 30 -3.00 -4.94 18.08
N ARG A 31 -1.78 -4.61 18.52
CA ARG A 31 -0.53 -5.13 17.94
C ARG A 31 -0.43 -6.66 18.04
N ALA A 32 -0.79 -7.21 19.19
CA ALA A 32 -0.80 -8.66 19.41
C ALA A 32 -1.82 -9.37 18.50
N THR A 33 -3.00 -8.76 18.31
CA THR A 33 -4.05 -9.26 17.42
C THR A 33 -3.58 -9.28 15.96
N LEU A 34 -2.97 -8.19 15.50
CA LEU A 34 -2.43 -8.08 14.14
C LEU A 34 -1.33 -9.12 13.88
N LEU A 35 -0.41 -9.31 14.84
CA LEU A 35 0.62 -10.33 14.76
C LEU A 35 0.01 -11.75 14.68
N GLU A 36 -1.01 -12.04 15.49
CA GLU A 36 -1.68 -13.34 15.46
C GLU A 36 -2.42 -13.58 14.13
N GLN A 37 -3.13 -12.58 13.62
CA GLN A 37 -3.78 -12.66 12.30
C GLN A 37 -2.77 -12.93 11.19
N PHE A 38 -1.65 -12.20 11.20
CA PHE A 38 -0.57 -12.39 10.24
C PHE A 38 0.04 -13.80 10.32
N ASP A 39 0.36 -14.28 11.52
CA ASP A 39 0.93 -15.62 11.72
C ASP A 39 -0.06 -16.73 11.28
N GLN A 40 -1.35 -16.58 11.57
CA GLN A 40 -2.38 -17.50 11.11
C GLN A 40 -2.51 -17.53 9.59
N GLY A 41 -2.40 -16.38 8.92
CA GLY A 41 -2.42 -16.29 7.45
C GLY A 41 -1.23 -17.02 6.82
N LEU A 42 -0.03 -16.82 7.38
CA LEU A 42 1.16 -17.55 6.97
C LEU A 42 1.04 -19.07 7.15
N VAL A 43 0.45 -19.51 8.27
CA VAL A 43 0.22 -20.95 8.54
C VAL A 43 -0.77 -21.55 7.55
N LYS A 44 -1.78 -20.80 7.13
CA LYS A 44 -2.77 -21.22 6.11
C LYS A 44 -2.21 -21.17 4.69
N GLY A 45 -1.13 -20.41 4.46
CA GLY A 45 -0.65 -20.08 3.12
C GLY A 45 -1.58 -19.12 2.38
N ASP A 46 -2.34 -18.30 3.13
CA ASP A 46 -3.37 -17.41 2.62
C ASP A 46 -3.06 -15.97 3.05
N THR A 47 -2.42 -15.25 2.14
CA THR A 47 -1.92 -13.89 2.35
C THR A 47 -3.02 -12.84 2.15
N ASP A 48 -3.99 -13.14 1.29
CA ASP A 48 -5.19 -12.33 1.10
C ASP A 48 -6.05 -12.38 2.37
N TRP A 49 -6.24 -13.55 2.98
CA TRP A 49 -6.94 -13.65 4.27
C TRP A 49 -6.25 -12.82 5.36
N SER A 50 -4.92 -12.86 5.44
CA SER A 50 -4.18 -12.02 6.39
C SER A 50 -4.44 -10.53 6.16
N ALA A 51 -4.48 -10.09 4.91
CA ALA A 51 -4.74 -8.69 4.58
C ALA A 51 -6.17 -8.27 4.93
N GLU A 52 -7.16 -9.12 4.65
CA GLU A 52 -8.56 -8.86 4.99
C GLU A 52 -8.80 -8.77 6.50
N GLU A 53 -8.19 -9.64 7.30
CA GLU A 53 -8.32 -9.61 8.77
C GLU A 53 -7.59 -8.41 9.39
N MET A 54 -6.39 -8.09 8.89
CA MET A 54 -5.66 -6.90 9.33
C MET A 54 -6.41 -5.63 8.94
N GLU A 55 -6.95 -5.55 7.72
CA GLU A 55 -7.82 -4.44 7.28
C GLU A 55 -9.04 -4.30 8.20
N ALA A 56 -9.74 -5.39 8.51
CA ALA A 56 -10.90 -5.37 9.40
C ALA A 56 -10.56 -4.81 10.79
N THR A 57 -9.38 -5.12 11.31
CA THR A 57 -8.89 -4.63 12.60
C THR A 57 -8.48 -3.16 12.52
N LEU A 58 -7.68 -2.80 11.51
CA LEU A 58 -7.14 -1.45 11.31
C LEU A 58 -8.24 -0.43 10.97
N LYS A 59 -9.36 -0.84 10.37
CA LYS A 59 -10.54 0.01 10.16
C LYS A 59 -11.18 0.52 11.46
N THR A 60 -10.92 -0.14 12.60
CA THR A 60 -11.51 0.22 13.90
C THR A 60 -10.68 1.20 14.72
N VAL A 61 -9.49 1.55 14.23
CA VAL A 61 -8.54 2.43 14.92
C VAL A 61 -8.02 3.49 13.98
N ASP A 62 -7.57 4.61 14.55
CA ASP A 62 -6.71 5.53 13.83
C ASP A 62 -5.29 4.96 13.87
N TRP A 63 -4.72 4.71 12.70
CA TRP A 63 -3.34 4.31 12.54
C TRP A 63 -2.68 5.16 11.46
N GLN A 64 -1.38 5.40 11.62
CA GLN A 64 -0.59 6.13 10.66
C GLN A 64 0.66 5.35 10.31
N TRP A 65 1.00 5.40 9.02
CA TRP A 65 2.24 4.86 8.49
C TRP A 65 3.02 6.03 7.90
N PRO A 66 3.83 6.74 8.71
CA PRO A 66 4.43 8.02 8.31
C PRO A 66 5.21 7.95 6.99
N TRP A 67 5.95 6.86 6.80
CA TRP A 67 6.79 6.65 5.61
C TRP A 67 6.00 6.30 4.35
N PHE A 68 4.75 5.83 4.48
CA PHE A 68 3.96 5.42 3.33
C PHE A 68 3.77 6.58 2.35
N ASP A 69 3.35 7.74 2.87
CA ASP A 69 3.07 8.92 2.05
C ASP A 69 4.37 9.51 1.45
N GLU A 70 5.49 9.44 2.19
CA GLU A 70 6.79 9.87 1.69
C GLU A 70 7.29 9.00 0.53
N TRP A 71 7.12 7.68 0.60
CA TRP A 71 7.48 6.76 -0.47
C TRP A 71 6.60 6.94 -1.70
N ALA A 72 5.28 7.03 -1.50
CA ALA A 72 4.33 7.29 -2.58
C ALA A 72 4.70 8.56 -3.37
N ALA A 73 5.03 9.65 -2.67
CA ALA A 73 5.44 10.90 -3.29
C ALA A 73 6.70 10.75 -4.16
N ARG A 74 7.69 9.96 -3.72
CA ARG A 74 8.92 9.72 -4.49
C ARG A 74 8.70 8.86 -5.72
N PHE A 75 7.90 7.81 -5.62
CA PHE A 75 7.56 6.97 -6.79
C PHE A 75 6.81 7.79 -7.83
N LYS A 76 5.89 8.64 -7.36
CA LYS A 76 5.19 9.59 -8.22
C LYS A 76 6.14 10.58 -8.90
N GLU A 77 7.06 11.19 -8.16
CA GLU A 77 8.05 12.15 -8.71
C GLU A 77 8.94 11.51 -9.79
N ARG A 78 9.29 10.23 -9.63
CA ARG A 78 10.16 9.49 -10.55
C ARG A 78 9.43 8.82 -11.70
N GLU A 79 8.09 8.83 -11.69
CA GLU A 79 7.24 8.03 -12.59
C GLU A 79 7.63 6.54 -12.61
N ASP A 80 8.16 6.03 -11.49
CA ASP A 80 8.68 4.66 -11.36
C ASP A 80 8.11 4.02 -10.09
N TRP A 81 7.08 3.20 -10.27
CA TRP A 81 6.36 2.52 -9.21
C TRP A 81 6.83 1.07 -9.10
N PRO A 82 7.25 0.61 -7.90
CA PRO A 82 7.53 -0.80 -7.69
C PRO A 82 6.30 -1.65 -7.97
N TYR A 83 6.48 -2.87 -8.50
CA TYR A 83 5.36 -3.74 -8.88
C TYR A 83 4.32 -3.97 -7.77
N MET A 84 4.75 -3.97 -6.50
CA MET A 84 3.89 -4.17 -5.33
C MET A 84 3.02 -2.96 -5.00
N TRP A 85 3.42 -1.77 -5.45
CA TRP A 85 2.69 -0.53 -5.32
C TRP A 85 1.80 -0.23 -6.52
N ALA A 86 2.23 -0.70 -7.70
CA ALA A 86 1.50 -0.55 -8.95
C ALA A 86 0.28 -1.49 -9.07
N ASP A 87 0.05 -2.38 -8.10
CA ASP A 87 -1.14 -3.22 -8.07
C ASP A 87 -2.25 -2.52 -7.29
N GLY A 88 -3.31 -2.08 -7.97
CA GLY A 88 -4.48 -1.42 -7.36
C GLY A 88 -4.64 0.05 -7.71
N CYS A 89 -4.71 0.92 -6.69
CA CYS A 89 -4.99 2.37 -6.82
C CYS A 89 -4.00 3.26 -6.02
N LEU A 90 -2.86 2.71 -5.57
CA LEU A 90 -1.89 3.47 -4.77
C LEU A 90 -1.06 4.45 -5.61
N ASP A 91 -0.99 4.21 -6.92
CA ASP A 91 -0.36 5.07 -7.93
C ASP A 91 -1.34 6.10 -8.54
N GLU A 92 -2.62 6.00 -8.21
CA GLU A 92 -3.67 6.87 -8.70
C GLU A 92 -3.93 8.07 -7.76
N ASP A 93 -4.08 9.26 -8.38
CA ASP A 93 -4.52 10.44 -7.66
C ASP A 93 -5.99 10.31 -7.20
N PRO A 94 -6.35 10.90 -6.05
CA PRO A 94 -7.73 10.92 -5.60
C PRO A 94 -8.62 11.60 -6.66
N PRO A 95 -9.85 11.11 -6.89
CA PRO A 95 -10.81 11.74 -7.78
C PRO A 95 -10.95 13.23 -7.48
N SER A 96 -10.95 14.06 -8.52
CA SER A 96 -11.09 15.51 -8.40
C SER A 96 -12.37 16.01 -9.06
N ALA A 97 -12.85 17.17 -8.60
CA ALA A 97 -14.03 17.80 -9.18
C ALA A 97 -13.71 18.28 -10.61
N PRO A 98 -14.60 18.06 -11.59
CA PRO A 98 -14.46 18.63 -12.91
C PRO A 98 -14.49 20.17 -12.85
N SER A 99 -13.61 20.79 -13.61
CA SER A 99 -13.44 22.23 -13.75
C SER A 99 -14.15 22.81 -14.97
N THR A 100 -14.55 21.95 -15.92
CA THR A 100 -15.27 22.31 -17.14
C THR A 100 -16.56 21.51 -17.32
N LEU A 101 -17.50 22.00 -18.13
CA LEU A 101 -18.71 21.25 -18.50
C LEU A 101 -18.40 19.98 -19.30
N GLU A 102 -17.30 19.99 -20.04
CA GLU A 102 -16.83 18.83 -20.79
C GLU A 102 -16.42 17.72 -19.83
N GLU A 103 -15.51 18.03 -18.91
CA GLU A 103 -15.12 17.12 -17.82
C GLU A 103 -16.32 16.67 -17.00
N ALA A 104 -17.24 17.59 -16.67
CA ALA A 104 -18.45 17.25 -15.91
C ALA A 104 -19.35 16.25 -16.65
N SER A 105 -19.44 16.35 -17.98
CA SER A 105 -20.23 15.43 -18.80
C SER A 105 -19.63 14.02 -18.87
N GLU A 106 -18.30 13.92 -18.77
CA GLU A 106 -17.59 12.64 -18.70
C GLU A 106 -17.69 12.03 -17.29
N PHE A 107 -17.52 12.87 -16.27
CA PHE A 107 -17.53 12.51 -14.85
C PHE A 107 -18.90 12.03 -14.34
N LEU A 108 -19.99 12.69 -14.75
CA LEU A 108 -21.33 12.35 -14.31
C LEU A 108 -21.87 11.10 -15.02
N LEU A 109 -22.69 10.34 -14.30
CA LEU A 109 -23.44 9.24 -14.89
C LEU A 109 -24.58 9.78 -15.75
N VAL A 110 -24.93 9.06 -16.83
CA VAL A 110 -26.06 9.42 -17.72
C VAL A 110 -27.35 9.67 -16.96
N LYS A 111 -27.64 8.88 -15.92
CA LYS A 111 -28.83 9.08 -15.07
C LYS A 111 -28.83 10.41 -14.33
N GLN A 112 -27.66 10.88 -13.88
CA GLN A 112 -27.48 12.15 -13.17
C GLN A 112 -27.66 13.33 -14.14
N MET A 113 -27.01 13.28 -15.30
CA MET A 113 -27.20 14.27 -16.36
C MET A 113 -28.68 14.38 -16.80
N ARG A 114 -29.35 13.25 -17.00
CA ARG A 114 -30.79 13.23 -17.34
C ARG A 114 -31.66 13.83 -16.24
N SER A 115 -31.33 13.60 -14.98
CA SER A 115 -32.07 14.19 -13.85
C SER A 115 -31.97 15.71 -13.86
N LEU A 116 -30.75 16.24 -14.05
CA LEU A 116 -30.49 17.68 -14.16
C LEU A 116 -31.23 18.30 -15.35
N LEU A 117 -31.17 17.68 -16.53
CA LEU A 117 -31.88 18.15 -17.71
C LEU A 117 -33.41 18.15 -17.52
N LYS A 118 -33.98 17.16 -16.83
CA LYS A 118 -35.41 17.17 -16.45
C LYS A 118 -35.75 18.30 -15.51
N SER A 119 -34.87 18.64 -14.57
CA SER A 119 -35.08 19.77 -13.65
C SER A 119 -35.15 21.12 -14.39
N LYS A 120 -34.54 21.21 -15.58
CA LYS A 120 -34.65 22.33 -16.53
C LYS A 120 -35.90 22.29 -17.42
N GLY A 121 -36.79 21.33 -17.20
CA GLY A 121 -38.02 21.18 -17.99
C GLY A 121 -37.84 20.43 -19.31
N ILE A 122 -36.68 19.83 -19.58
CA ILE A 122 -36.49 19.00 -20.78
C ILE A 122 -37.15 17.64 -20.57
N THR A 123 -38.25 17.41 -21.29
CA THR A 123 -39.07 16.21 -21.18
C THR A 123 -38.61 15.09 -22.12
N THR A 124 -38.15 15.44 -23.32
CA THR A 124 -37.65 14.48 -24.32
C THR A 124 -36.14 14.41 -24.25
N LEU A 125 -35.62 13.30 -23.71
CA LEU A 125 -34.18 13.08 -23.54
C LEU A 125 -33.64 12.02 -24.49
N PRO A 126 -32.45 12.24 -25.08
CA PRO A 126 -31.80 11.25 -25.92
C PRO A 126 -31.48 9.95 -25.18
N THR A 127 -31.42 8.84 -25.92
CA THR A 127 -31.07 7.53 -25.38
C THR A 127 -29.55 7.29 -25.34
N LYS A 128 -28.82 7.79 -26.34
CA LYS A 128 -27.36 7.62 -26.45
C LYS A 128 -26.62 8.55 -25.51
N ARG A 129 -25.53 8.05 -24.91
CA ARG A 129 -24.68 8.81 -23.97
C ARG A 129 -24.16 10.11 -24.59
N SER A 130 -23.57 10.04 -25.79
CA SER A 130 -23.02 11.22 -26.48
C SER A 130 -24.05 12.32 -26.75
N GLU A 131 -25.27 11.94 -27.12
CA GLU A 131 -26.37 12.89 -27.34
C GLU A 131 -26.84 13.52 -26.01
N VAL A 132 -26.85 12.76 -24.91
CA VAL A 132 -27.15 13.29 -23.57
C VAL A 132 -26.06 14.26 -23.10
N GLU A 133 -24.78 13.91 -23.28
CA GLU A 133 -23.64 14.76 -22.92
C GLU A 133 -23.67 16.07 -23.72
N GLN A 134 -23.93 16.01 -25.01
CA GLN A 134 -24.03 17.20 -25.84
C GLN A 134 -25.19 18.10 -25.40
N LEU A 135 -26.37 17.51 -25.14
CA LEU A 135 -27.51 18.26 -24.64
C LEU A 135 -27.24 18.86 -23.25
N PHE A 136 -26.57 18.13 -22.37
CA PHE A 136 -26.12 18.60 -21.07
C PHE A 136 -25.21 19.82 -21.19
N ARG A 137 -24.14 19.73 -21.99
CA ARG A 137 -23.19 20.84 -22.21
C ARG A 137 -23.84 22.09 -22.82
N ASN A 138 -24.87 21.91 -23.65
CA ASN A 138 -25.58 23.02 -24.29
C ASN A 138 -26.63 23.69 -23.40
N THR A 139 -27.08 23.02 -22.34
CA THR A 139 -28.23 23.47 -21.53
C THR A 139 -27.82 23.92 -20.14
N MET A 140 -26.85 23.23 -19.55
CA MET A 140 -26.43 23.43 -18.17
C MET A 140 -25.21 24.35 -18.10
N ASN A 141 -25.02 24.98 -16.95
CA ASN A 141 -23.70 25.49 -16.55
C ASN A 141 -23.16 24.71 -15.34
N LEU A 142 -21.89 24.95 -14.98
CA LEU A 142 -21.23 24.23 -13.88
C LEU A 142 -21.87 24.49 -12.52
N GLU A 143 -22.30 25.72 -12.25
CA GLU A 143 -22.94 26.09 -10.98
C GLU A 143 -24.24 25.31 -10.78
N GLU A 144 -25.02 25.16 -11.85
CA GLU A 144 -26.26 24.37 -11.85
C GLU A 144 -26.04 22.87 -11.69
N ALA A 145 -24.86 22.37 -12.09
CA ALA A 145 -24.47 20.98 -11.92
C ALA A 145 -23.72 20.71 -10.62
N ALA A 146 -23.30 21.75 -9.89
CA ALA A 146 -22.34 21.67 -8.79
C ALA A 146 -22.78 20.71 -7.68
N GLU A 147 -24.05 20.75 -7.27
CA GLU A 147 -24.57 19.85 -6.23
C GLU A 147 -24.46 18.37 -6.66
N GLN A 148 -24.75 18.08 -7.93
CA GLN A 148 -24.73 16.72 -8.44
C GLN A 148 -23.31 16.21 -8.70
N ILE A 149 -22.41 17.11 -9.10
CA ILE A 149 -20.97 16.87 -9.20
C ILE A 149 -20.43 16.54 -7.81
N GLN A 150 -20.73 17.36 -6.80
CA GLN A 150 -20.26 17.15 -5.43
C GLN A 150 -20.73 15.80 -4.87
N LYS A 151 -22.02 15.46 -5.02
CA LYS A 151 -22.52 14.14 -4.59
C LYS A 151 -21.76 12.98 -5.24
N ARG A 152 -21.50 13.08 -6.55
CA ARG A 152 -20.76 12.03 -7.26
C ARG A 152 -19.29 11.98 -6.82
N LEU A 153 -18.68 13.13 -6.56
CA LEU A 153 -17.33 13.23 -6.04
C LEU A 153 -17.23 12.62 -4.64
N ASP A 154 -18.19 12.88 -3.75
CA ASP A 154 -18.23 12.31 -2.41
C ASP A 154 -18.32 10.77 -2.47
N ASP A 155 -19.17 10.22 -3.35
CA ASP A 155 -19.27 8.78 -3.58
C ASP A 155 -17.92 8.20 -4.03
N LEU A 156 -17.30 8.82 -5.05
CA LEU A 156 -16.01 8.38 -5.60
C LEU A 156 -14.87 8.49 -4.60
N LEU A 157 -14.82 9.57 -3.81
CA LEU A 157 -13.83 9.75 -2.75
C LEU A 157 -14.02 8.74 -1.62
N SER A 158 -15.26 8.38 -1.29
CA SER A 158 -15.55 7.32 -0.32
C SER A 158 -15.02 5.97 -0.81
N ASP A 159 -15.35 5.60 -2.05
CA ASP A 159 -14.88 4.35 -2.67
C ASP A 159 -13.33 4.33 -2.77
N TYR A 160 -12.73 5.45 -3.21
CA TYR A 160 -11.28 5.61 -3.26
C TYR A 160 -10.63 5.43 -1.89
N ARG A 161 -11.16 6.06 -0.83
CA ARG A 161 -10.59 5.93 0.53
C ARG A 161 -10.64 4.48 1.04
N VAL A 162 -11.74 3.77 0.77
CA VAL A 162 -11.88 2.37 1.16
C VAL A 162 -10.86 1.50 0.43
N GLU A 163 -10.76 1.64 -0.89
CA GLU A 163 -9.83 0.84 -1.69
C GLU A 163 -8.37 1.21 -1.39
N HIS A 164 -8.05 2.49 -1.27
CA HIS A 164 -6.72 2.96 -0.90
C HIS A 164 -6.30 2.42 0.48
N HIS A 165 -7.20 2.43 1.47
CA HIS A 165 -6.93 1.80 2.77
C HIS A 165 -6.71 0.29 2.67
N ARG A 166 -7.54 -0.42 1.89
CA ARG A 166 -7.38 -1.85 1.63
C ARG A 166 -6.01 -2.16 1.02
N GLN A 167 -5.60 -1.42 -0.01
CA GLN A 167 -4.32 -1.62 -0.68
C GLN A 167 -3.13 -1.29 0.23
N ARG A 168 -3.24 -0.28 1.10
CA ARG A 168 -2.24 -0.01 2.16
C ARG A 168 -2.06 -1.21 3.10
N CYS A 169 -3.16 -1.82 3.54
CA CYS A 169 -3.11 -3.00 4.40
C CYS A 169 -2.50 -4.22 3.68
N ARG A 170 -2.86 -4.44 2.41
CA ARG A 170 -2.25 -5.50 1.58
C ARG A 170 -0.75 -5.33 1.42
N LEU A 171 -0.32 -4.11 1.11
CA LEU A 171 1.10 -3.77 0.98
C LEU A 171 1.85 -4.02 2.28
N LEU A 172 1.26 -3.67 3.43
CA LEU A 172 1.85 -3.94 4.74
C LEU A 172 2.01 -5.44 5.00
N VAL A 173 0.99 -6.26 4.73
CA VAL A 173 1.07 -7.72 4.87
C VAL A 173 2.15 -8.30 3.97
N HIS A 174 2.18 -7.89 2.70
CA HIS A 174 3.17 -8.35 1.75
C HIS A 174 4.60 -8.01 2.22
N THR A 175 4.77 -6.80 2.73
CA THR A 175 6.00 -6.29 3.30
C THR A 175 6.49 -7.14 4.48
N ILE A 176 5.62 -7.44 5.45
CA ILE A 176 5.96 -8.28 6.60
C ILE A 176 6.28 -9.70 6.14
N GLN A 177 5.52 -10.25 5.20
CA GLN A 177 5.72 -11.58 4.65
C GLN A 177 7.08 -11.72 3.98
N ALA A 178 7.41 -10.81 3.08
CA ALA A 178 8.66 -10.89 2.36
C ALA A 178 9.86 -10.70 3.30
N ARG A 179 9.74 -9.82 4.31
CA ARG A 179 10.74 -9.72 5.38
C ARG A 179 10.89 -11.04 6.16
N THR A 180 9.78 -11.70 6.49
CA THR A 180 9.77 -12.99 7.16
C THR A 180 10.54 -14.05 6.35
N TYR A 181 10.34 -14.11 5.04
CA TYR A 181 11.06 -15.04 4.17
C TYR A 181 12.55 -14.72 4.03
N ILE A 182 12.92 -13.43 3.97
CA ILE A 182 14.32 -13.00 3.94
C ILE A 182 15.03 -13.44 5.22
N LEU A 183 14.44 -13.21 6.39
CA LEU A 183 14.99 -13.65 7.68
C LEU A 183 15.10 -15.17 7.76
N ARG A 184 14.08 -15.91 7.30
CA ARG A 184 14.13 -17.38 7.24
C ARG A 184 15.30 -17.87 6.39
N ARG A 185 15.48 -17.29 5.20
CA ARG A 185 16.57 -17.65 4.28
C ARG A 185 17.94 -17.35 4.88
N ALA A 186 18.08 -16.23 5.60
CA ALA A 186 19.30 -15.89 6.30
C ALA A 186 19.63 -16.92 7.41
N MET A 187 18.63 -17.37 8.17
CA MET A 187 18.80 -18.43 9.16
C MET A 187 19.19 -19.77 8.52
N ASP A 188 18.52 -20.18 7.44
CA ASP A 188 18.85 -21.41 6.73
C ASP A 188 20.30 -21.35 6.19
N TYR A 189 20.74 -20.19 5.69
CA TYR A 189 22.13 -19.98 5.26
C TYR A 189 23.14 -20.10 6.40
N ILE A 190 22.82 -19.56 7.59
CA ILE A 190 23.67 -19.67 8.77
C ILE A 190 23.78 -21.13 9.22
N ALA A 191 22.66 -21.84 9.33
CA ALA A 191 22.65 -23.25 9.71
C ALA A 191 23.49 -24.12 8.76
N LEU A 192 23.39 -23.86 7.44
CA LEU A 192 24.25 -24.53 6.45
C LEU A 192 25.73 -24.14 6.54
N SER A 193 26.04 -22.97 7.10
CA SER A 193 27.42 -22.49 7.27
C SER A 193 28.07 -22.97 8.58
N GLU A 194 27.31 -23.37 9.58
CA GLU A 194 27.82 -23.98 10.82
C GLU A 194 28.45 -25.37 10.57
N ASP A 195 28.07 -26.04 9.48
CA ASP A 195 28.76 -27.24 8.96
C ASP A 195 30.12 -26.90 8.29
N SER A 196 30.46 -25.62 8.15
CA SER A 196 31.75 -25.13 7.67
C SER A 196 32.60 -24.60 8.82
N THR A 197 33.93 -24.59 8.68
CA THR A 197 34.90 -24.12 9.71
C THR A 197 34.78 -22.63 10.08
N GLN A 198 33.75 -21.93 9.61
CA GLN A 198 33.47 -20.53 9.91
C GLN A 198 32.09 -20.40 10.55
N THR A 199 32.03 -20.28 11.88
CA THR A 199 30.81 -19.90 12.59
C THR A 199 30.39 -18.49 12.18
N ARG A 200 29.16 -18.36 11.67
CA ARG A 200 28.55 -17.09 11.25
C ARG A 200 27.33 -16.81 12.10
N TYR A 201 27.07 -15.54 12.38
CA TYR A 201 25.88 -15.12 13.11
C TYR A 201 25.19 -13.96 12.43
N MET A 202 23.87 -13.88 12.60
CA MET A 202 23.06 -12.78 12.10
C MET A 202 23.08 -11.63 13.10
N VAL A 203 23.39 -10.43 12.61
CA VAL A 203 23.12 -9.19 13.34
C VAL A 203 22.01 -8.47 12.61
N LEU A 204 20.95 -8.21 13.37
CA LEU A 204 19.82 -7.38 12.95
C LEU A 204 20.10 -5.97 13.46
N GLU A 205 20.36 -5.06 12.53
CA GLU A 205 20.62 -3.65 12.86
C GLU A 205 19.44 -2.82 12.37
N PHE A 206 18.86 -2.03 13.27
CA PHE A 206 18.01 -0.90 12.90
C PHE A 206 18.95 0.23 12.52
N SER A 207 18.93 0.66 11.26
CA SER A 207 19.65 1.88 10.88
C SER A 207 18.91 3.07 11.51
N GLY A 208 19.57 3.71 12.48
CA GLY A 208 19.02 4.81 13.26
C GLY A 208 19.30 6.19 12.66
N ASP A 209 18.25 7.00 12.67
CA ASP A 209 18.19 8.47 12.70
C ASP A 209 18.55 9.26 11.42
N ASP A 210 17.89 8.85 10.33
CA ASP A 210 17.45 9.54 9.09
C ASP A 210 17.92 10.97 8.75
N THR A 211 18.46 11.10 7.53
CA THR A 211 18.18 12.18 6.56
C THR A 211 18.22 11.69 5.11
N LEU A 212 17.15 11.08 4.53
CA LEU A 212 17.20 10.65 3.10
C LEU A 212 18.39 9.67 2.84
N GLU A 213 18.94 9.08 3.92
CA GLU A 213 20.38 8.91 4.21
C GLU A 213 20.89 7.50 3.87
N GLU A 214 21.87 7.29 3.02
CA GLU A 214 22.59 8.16 2.12
C GLU A 214 21.75 8.27 0.82
N GLU A 215 21.50 9.50 0.37
CA GLU A 215 20.75 10.07 -0.77
C GLU A 215 20.50 9.26 -2.07
N ILE A 216 20.14 7.97 -2.00
CA ILE A 216 20.77 6.97 -2.88
C ILE A 216 22.21 6.83 -2.36
N ALA A 217 22.75 5.63 -2.27
CA ALA A 217 24.19 5.44 -2.35
C ALA A 217 24.70 6.23 -3.58
N GLN A 218 25.01 7.53 -3.42
CA GLN A 218 25.19 8.51 -4.49
C GLN A 218 26.07 7.88 -5.55
N GLU A 219 25.56 7.61 -6.75
CA GLU A 219 26.45 7.41 -7.89
C GLU A 219 27.46 6.22 -7.72
N LEU A 220 27.24 5.32 -6.72
CA LEU A 220 28.23 4.36 -6.22
C LEU A 220 28.47 3.23 -7.23
N GLY A 221 29.44 3.49 -8.09
CA GLY A 221 29.98 2.58 -9.08
C GLY A 221 30.37 1.21 -8.53
N ASP A 222 30.32 0.29 -9.49
CA ASP A 222 30.37 -1.17 -9.48
C ASP A 222 31.14 -1.79 -8.31
N GLN A 223 30.45 -2.56 -7.47
CA GLN A 223 30.65 -4.02 -7.51
C GLN A 223 29.87 -4.85 -6.48
N VAL A 224 29.27 -4.33 -5.40
CA VAL A 224 28.81 -5.27 -4.34
C VAL A 224 27.48 -4.96 -3.61
N TRP A 225 26.79 -3.84 -3.86
CA TRP A 225 25.57 -3.48 -3.09
C TRP A 225 24.37 -2.98 -3.92
N GLN A 226 24.44 -3.07 -5.26
CA GLN A 226 23.51 -2.41 -6.17
C GLN A 226 22.17 -3.16 -6.28
N GLN A 227 21.09 -2.45 -5.93
CA GLN A 227 19.66 -2.78 -6.03
C GLN A 227 19.11 -3.53 -4.80
N LEU A 228 18.51 -2.87 -3.82
CA LEU A 228 17.27 -2.08 -3.93
C LEU A 228 17.23 -1.01 -2.81
N PRO A 229 16.31 -0.01 -2.89
CA PRO A 229 15.84 0.74 -1.71
C PRO A 229 15.43 -0.24 -0.58
N PRO A 230 15.07 0.19 0.65
CA PRO A 230 14.41 -0.73 1.57
C PRO A 230 13.34 -1.50 0.79
N LEU A 231 13.47 -2.84 0.76
CA LEU A 231 12.76 -3.71 -0.18
C LEU A 231 11.24 -3.52 -0.08
N PHE A 232 10.79 -2.90 1.02
CA PHE A 232 9.44 -2.62 1.39
C PHE A 232 9.33 -1.25 2.07
N PRO A 233 8.19 -0.55 1.97
CA PRO A 233 7.92 0.61 2.83
C PRO A 233 8.16 0.27 4.30
N GLY A 234 8.90 1.12 5.00
CA GLY A 234 9.23 0.93 6.42
C GLY A 234 10.37 -0.06 6.74
N ASP A 235 11.07 -0.67 5.77
CA ASP A 235 12.19 -1.56 6.07
C ASP A 235 13.47 -0.77 6.44
N ARG A 236 13.64 -0.41 7.71
CA ARG A 236 14.91 0.18 8.21
C ARG A 236 15.92 -0.86 8.68
N THR A 237 15.76 -2.12 8.25
CA THR A 237 16.40 -3.24 8.93
C THR A 237 17.39 -3.98 8.04
N ARG A 238 18.66 -3.92 8.43
CA ARG A 238 19.75 -4.58 7.70
C ARG A 238 20.03 -5.95 8.31
N ILE A 239 20.29 -6.94 7.44
CA ILE A 239 20.83 -8.24 7.86
C ILE A 239 22.31 -8.24 7.56
N ARG A 240 23.12 -8.25 8.62
CA ARG A 240 24.57 -8.41 8.49
C ARG A 240 24.97 -9.78 8.99
N LEU A 241 25.69 -10.54 8.16
CA LEU A 241 26.33 -11.78 8.58
C LEU A 241 27.72 -11.44 9.10
N LYS A 242 27.99 -11.74 10.37
CA LYS A 242 29.32 -11.57 10.98
C LYS A 242 29.99 -12.92 11.19
N ARG A 243 31.32 -12.95 11.15
CA ARG A 243 32.15 -14.10 11.53
C ARG A 243 32.51 -13.99 13.00
N GLN A 244 32.67 -15.12 13.70
CA GLN A 244 32.96 -15.13 15.14
C GLN A 244 34.31 -14.50 15.54
N ASN A 245 35.17 -14.15 14.58
CA ASN A 245 36.51 -13.58 14.78
C ASN A 245 36.65 -12.13 14.26
N GLU A 246 35.55 -11.45 13.96
CA GLU A 246 35.47 -10.02 13.56
C GLU A 246 34.54 -9.25 14.51
#